data_AF-A0A256WMW8-F1
#
_entry.id   AF-A0A256WMW8-F1
#
_cell.length_a   1.000
_cell.length_b   1.000
_cell.length_c   1.000
_cell.angle_alpha   90.00
_cell.angle_beta   90.00
_cell.angle_gamma   90.00
#
_symmetry.space_group_name_H-M   'P 1'
#
loop_
_entity.id
_entity.type
_entity.pdbx_description
1 polymer ?
#
loop_
_entity_poly.entity_id
_entity_poly.type
_entity_poly.pdbx_seq_one_letter_code
_entity_poly.pdbx_strand_id
1 'polypeptide(L)'
;MDSTKMLIQNGRSLIVQKLYYSDIEKAQEIYVFLEAEAQAQFGHAFSLNETFAFHILYQEWDLFLEMAARYEEHELWNYLYSDNILRSIMQAINANEDIIRNGMKLSEFSAEEEDLINLYFHLILSRKADNEYTQKLKDFKQNYPHSKYQEFVRNYLLGD
;
A
#
# COMPACT_ATOMS: atom_id res chain seq x y z
N MET A 1 -21.01 -22.18 -3.55
CA MET A 1 -19.82 -21.34 -3.72
C MET A 1 -20.34 -19.94 -4.00
N ASP A 2 -20.05 -19.00 -3.11
CA ASP A 2 -20.61 -17.65 -3.11
C ASP A 2 -20.09 -16.86 -4.32
N SER A 3 -20.99 -16.31 -5.14
CA SER A 3 -20.66 -15.68 -6.43
C SER A 3 -19.66 -14.54 -6.29
N THR A 4 -19.72 -13.81 -5.17
CA THR A 4 -18.81 -12.70 -4.89
C THR A 4 -17.39 -13.20 -4.60
N LYS A 5 -17.25 -14.40 -4.03
CA LYS A 5 -15.92 -15.01 -3.82
C LYS A 5 -15.23 -15.36 -5.12
N MET A 6 -15.97 -15.90 -6.07
CA MET A 6 -15.46 -16.14 -7.42
C MET A 6 -15.13 -14.84 -8.13
N LEU A 7 -15.98 -13.81 -7.99
CA LEU A 7 -15.75 -12.50 -8.58
C LEU A 7 -14.43 -11.89 -8.11
N ILE A 8 -14.20 -11.87 -6.79
CA ILE A 8 -12.97 -11.31 -6.22
C ILE A 8 -11.75 -12.12 -6.63
N GLN A 9 -11.80 -13.46 -6.57
CA GLN A 9 -10.66 -14.29 -6.99
C GLN A 9 -10.30 -14.11 -8.48
N ASN A 10 -11.29 -14.06 -9.35
CA ASN A 10 -11.08 -13.82 -10.78
C ASN A 10 -10.56 -12.40 -11.03
N GLY A 11 -11.11 -11.41 -10.34
CA GLY A 11 -10.66 -10.02 -10.44
C GLY A 11 -9.21 -9.83 -9.97
N ARG A 12 -8.81 -10.47 -8.86
CA ARG A 12 -7.42 -10.47 -8.38
C ARG A 12 -6.47 -11.08 -9.42
N SER A 13 -6.87 -12.19 -10.04
CA SER A 13 -6.11 -12.80 -11.14
C SER A 13 -5.98 -11.87 -12.34
N LEU A 14 -7.05 -11.15 -12.67
CA LEU A 14 -7.05 -10.16 -13.74
C LEU A 14 -6.12 -8.98 -13.43
N ILE A 15 -6.10 -8.48 -12.18
CA ILE A 15 -5.14 -7.45 -11.74
C ILE A 15 -3.71 -7.93 -11.97
N VAL A 16 -3.36 -9.14 -11.53
CA VAL A 16 -2.01 -9.70 -11.75
C VAL A 16 -1.66 -9.74 -13.24
N GLN A 17 -2.60 -10.14 -14.09
CA GLN A 17 -2.42 -10.12 -15.54
C GLN A 17 -2.19 -8.69 -16.07
N LYS A 18 -2.96 -7.71 -15.61
CA LYS A 18 -2.82 -6.31 -16.03
C LYS A 18 -1.50 -5.69 -15.59
N LEU A 19 -1.08 -5.94 -14.35
CA LEU A 19 0.23 -5.52 -13.86
C LEU A 19 1.37 -6.15 -14.67
N TYR A 20 1.26 -7.43 -15.05
CA TYR A 20 2.25 -8.09 -15.90
C TYR A 20 2.41 -7.43 -17.28
N TYR A 21 1.31 -6.93 -17.86
CA TYR A 21 1.33 -6.18 -19.13
C TYR A 21 1.53 -4.68 -18.97
N SER A 22 1.89 -4.20 -17.76
CA SER A 22 2.05 -2.79 -17.43
C SER A 22 0.81 -1.91 -17.71
N ASP A 23 -0.37 -2.52 -17.69
CA ASP A 23 -1.67 -1.85 -17.87
C ASP A 23 -2.17 -1.36 -16.49
N ILE A 24 -1.47 -0.36 -15.95
CA ILE A 24 -1.67 0.14 -14.57
C ILE A 24 -3.07 0.76 -14.40
N GLU A 25 -3.54 1.53 -15.37
CA GLU A 25 -4.88 2.14 -15.38
C GLU A 25 -5.96 1.06 -15.26
N LYS A 26 -5.87 0.00 -16.07
CA LYS A 26 -6.86 -1.07 -16.00
C LYS A 26 -6.77 -1.87 -14.69
N ALA A 27 -5.58 -2.06 -14.16
CA ALA A 27 -5.40 -2.68 -12.84
C ALA A 27 -6.09 -1.86 -11.74
N GLN A 28 -5.99 -0.52 -11.80
CA GLN A 28 -6.64 0.40 -10.86
C GLN A 28 -8.17 0.30 -10.98
N GLU A 29 -8.72 0.32 -12.19
CA GLU A 29 -10.17 0.17 -12.39
C GLU A 29 -10.71 -1.12 -11.75
N ILE A 30 -9.99 -2.24 -11.93
CA ILE A 30 -10.38 -3.53 -11.35
C ILE A 30 -10.25 -3.48 -9.82
N TYR A 31 -9.17 -2.91 -9.30
CA TYR A 31 -8.97 -2.74 -7.85
C TYR A 31 -10.14 -1.99 -7.21
N VAL A 32 -10.50 -0.81 -7.75
CA VAL A 32 -11.62 0.00 -7.26
C VAL A 32 -12.94 -0.77 -7.32
N PHE A 33 -13.19 -1.47 -8.44
CA PHE A 33 -14.39 -2.28 -8.59
C PHE A 33 -14.48 -3.39 -7.51
N LEU A 34 -13.37 -4.09 -7.25
CA LEU A 34 -13.37 -5.20 -6.28
C LEU A 34 -13.51 -4.73 -4.84
N GLU A 35 -12.89 -3.62 -4.45
CA GLU A 35 -13.09 -3.05 -3.12
C GLU A 35 -14.55 -2.63 -2.92
N ALA A 36 -15.17 -1.98 -3.92
CA ALA A 36 -16.59 -1.60 -3.84
C ALA A 36 -17.51 -2.82 -3.67
N GLU A 37 -17.29 -3.89 -4.42
CA GLU A 37 -18.06 -5.13 -4.31
C GLU A 37 -17.84 -5.86 -2.97
N ALA A 38 -16.60 -5.85 -2.46
CA ALA A 38 -16.27 -6.49 -1.19
C ALA A 38 -16.80 -5.72 0.02
N GLN A 39 -16.75 -4.39 0.00
CA GLN A 39 -17.24 -3.54 1.09
C GLN A 39 -18.73 -3.75 1.35
N ALA A 40 -19.50 -4.05 0.31
CA ALA A 40 -20.93 -4.34 0.43
C ALA A 40 -21.24 -5.65 1.18
N GLN A 41 -20.29 -6.60 1.28
CA GLN A 41 -20.59 -7.96 1.73
C GLN A 41 -19.63 -8.55 2.79
N PHE A 42 -18.35 -8.20 2.74
CA PHE A 42 -17.28 -8.89 3.48
C PHE A 42 -16.24 -7.97 4.15
N GLY A 43 -16.31 -6.66 3.90
CA GLY A 43 -15.33 -5.68 4.38
C GLY A 43 -14.40 -5.26 3.26
N HIS A 44 -13.46 -6.12 2.85
CA HIS A 44 -12.43 -5.75 1.88
C HIS A 44 -11.99 -6.90 0.96
N ALA A 45 -11.59 -6.55 -0.26
CA ALA A 45 -11.08 -7.48 -1.26
C ALA A 45 -9.58 -7.74 -1.09
N PHE A 46 -8.85 -6.78 -0.52
CA PHE A 46 -7.41 -6.82 -0.34
C PHE A 46 -7.01 -6.78 1.13
N SER A 47 -5.83 -7.32 1.42
CA SER A 47 -5.20 -7.15 2.73
C SER A 47 -4.66 -5.74 2.90
N LEU A 48 -4.47 -5.29 4.15
CA LEU A 48 -3.89 -3.99 4.46
C LEU A 48 -2.55 -3.73 3.72
N ASN A 49 -1.68 -4.73 3.63
CA ASN A 49 -0.39 -4.62 2.94
C ASN A 49 -0.57 -4.37 1.44
N GLU A 50 -1.54 -5.06 0.82
CA GLU A 50 -1.85 -4.89 -0.59
C GLU A 50 -2.45 -3.51 -0.83
N THR A 51 -3.33 -3.03 0.05
CA THR A 51 -3.95 -1.71 -0.08
C THR A 51 -2.92 -0.59 0.04
N PHE A 52 -2.02 -0.63 1.02
CA PHE A 52 -0.93 0.35 1.09
C PHE A 52 -0.06 0.32 -0.17
N ALA A 53 0.27 -0.88 -0.69
CA ALA A 53 1.06 -1.01 -1.90
C ALA A 53 0.32 -0.47 -3.14
N PHE A 54 -1.00 -0.65 -3.24
CA PHE A 54 -1.80 -0.07 -4.31
C PHE A 54 -1.82 1.46 -4.26
N HIS A 55 -2.01 2.06 -3.07
CA HIS A 55 -1.98 3.51 -2.96
C HIS A 55 -0.62 4.10 -3.38
N ILE A 56 0.49 3.39 -3.13
CA ILE A 56 1.80 3.78 -3.69
C ILE A 56 1.84 3.63 -5.20
N LEU A 57 1.41 2.49 -5.74
CA LEU A 57 1.46 2.22 -7.18
C LEU A 57 0.61 3.22 -7.99
N TYR A 58 -0.56 3.59 -7.47
CA TYR A 58 -1.50 4.51 -8.10
C TYR A 58 -1.29 5.97 -7.68
N GLN A 59 -0.28 6.24 -6.84
CA GLN A 59 0.08 7.59 -6.37
C GLN A 59 -1.07 8.29 -5.63
N GLU A 60 -1.89 7.52 -4.90
CA GLU A 60 -3.01 7.98 -4.09
C GLU A 60 -2.50 8.39 -2.70
N TRP A 61 -1.65 9.43 -2.66
CA TRP A 61 -0.92 9.82 -1.45
C TRP A 61 -1.81 10.19 -0.28
N ASP A 62 -2.91 10.90 -0.54
CA ASP A 62 -3.86 11.30 0.50
C ASP A 62 -4.49 10.07 1.17
N LEU A 63 -4.85 9.05 0.39
CA LEU A 63 -5.41 7.80 0.90
C LEU A 63 -4.36 7.01 1.69
N PHE A 64 -3.12 6.95 1.19
CA PHE A 64 -2.01 6.34 1.91
C PHE A 64 -1.80 7.00 3.28
N LEU A 65 -1.72 8.34 3.31
CA LEU A 65 -1.48 9.12 4.51
C LEU A 65 -2.67 9.06 5.48
N GLU A 66 -3.90 9.14 4.99
CA GLU A 66 -5.10 8.98 5.83
C GLU A 66 -5.09 7.61 6.52
N MET A 67 -4.85 6.55 5.75
CA MET A 67 -4.83 5.19 6.27
C MET A 67 -3.69 4.96 7.26
N ALA A 68 -2.51 5.54 7.02
CA ALA A 68 -1.39 5.50 7.95
C ALA A 68 -1.70 6.27 9.25
N ALA A 69 -2.38 7.42 9.18
CA ALA A 69 -2.75 8.19 10.37
C ALA A 69 -3.81 7.49 11.22
N ARG A 70 -4.63 6.62 10.61
CA ARG A 70 -5.73 5.90 11.25
C ARG A 70 -5.46 4.41 11.40
N TYR A 71 -4.19 4.00 11.42
CA TYR A 71 -3.78 2.60 11.37
C TYR A 71 -4.46 1.70 12.42
N GLU A 72 -4.67 2.17 13.64
CA GLU A 72 -5.34 1.39 14.70
C GLU A 72 -6.77 0.97 14.32
N GLU A 73 -7.47 1.76 13.50
CA GLU A 73 -8.81 1.44 13.00
C GLU A 73 -8.79 0.30 11.98
N HIS A 74 -7.60 0.02 11.42
CA HIS A 74 -7.37 -0.97 10.38
C HIS A 74 -6.71 -2.26 10.91
N GLU A 75 -6.40 -2.37 12.21
CA GLU A 75 -5.79 -3.59 12.78
C GLU A 75 -6.73 -4.83 12.70
N LEU A 76 -8.04 -4.63 12.65
CA LEU A 76 -9.05 -5.70 12.54
C LEU A 76 -9.51 -5.96 11.09
N TRP A 77 -8.70 -5.57 10.10
CA TRP A 77 -9.03 -5.69 8.68
C TRP A 77 -9.24 -7.16 8.28
N ASN A 78 -10.50 -7.58 8.26
CA ASN A 78 -10.89 -8.90 7.80
C ASN A 78 -10.83 -8.94 6.27
N TYR A 79 -9.86 -9.69 5.74
CA TYR A 79 -9.74 -9.97 4.31
C TYR A 79 -10.04 -11.45 4.06
N LEU A 80 -10.74 -11.72 2.97
CA LEU A 80 -11.42 -13.00 2.81
C LEU A 80 -10.61 -14.05 2.03
N TYR A 81 -9.43 -13.70 1.50
CA TYR A 81 -8.71 -14.53 0.52
C TYR A 81 -7.22 -14.68 0.80
N SER A 82 -6.71 -15.89 0.59
CA SER A 82 -5.31 -16.26 0.81
C SER A 82 -4.36 -15.93 -0.34
N ASP A 83 -4.86 -15.68 -1.55
CA ASP A 83 -4.02 -15.49 -2.75
C ASP A 83 -3.38 -14.11 -2.72
N ASN A 84 -2.29 -13.98 -1.98
CA ASN A 84 -1.54 -12.74 -1.82
C ASN A 84 -0.91 -12.30 -3.16
N ILE A 85 -1.35 -11.16 -3.70
CA ILE A 85 -0.85 -10.59 -4.96
C ILE A 85 0.20 -9.50 -4.72
N LEU A 86 0.59 -9.24 -3.47
CA LEU A 86 1.55 -8.21 -3.08
C LEU A 86 2.84 -8.29 -3.88
N ARG A 87 3.34 -9.49 -4.17
CA ARG A 87 4.55 -9.67 -5.00
C ARG A 87 4.40 -9.03 -6.38
N SER A 88 3.25 -9.19 -7.03
CA SER A 88 2.97 -8.61 -8.35
C SER A 88 2.85 -7.08 -8.26
N ILE A 89 2.24 -6.57 -7.19
CA ILE A 89 2.14 -5.12 -6.92
C ILE A 89 3.54 -4.53 -6.72
N MET A 90 4.38 -5.15 -5.88
CA MET A 90 5.75 -4.70 -5.62
C MET A 90 6.63 -4.74 -6.89
N GLN A 91 6.42 -5.72 -7.77
CA GLN A 91 7.10 -5.76 -9.07
C GLN A 91 6.66 -4.59 -9.97
N ALA A 92 5.36 -4.29 -10.01
CA ALA A 92 4.84 -3.14 -10.74
C ALA A 92 5.36 -1.81 -10.17
N ILE A 93 5.44 -1.68 -8.84
CA ILE A 93 6.02 -0.52 -8.18
C ILE A 93 7.49 -0.32 -8.59
N ASN A 94 8.29 -1.38 -8.54
CA ASN A 94 9.70 -1.33 -8.93
C ASN A 94 9.86 -0.96 -10.42
N ALA A 95 9.03 -1.54 -11.30
CA ALA A 95 9.03 -1.18 -12.72
C ALA A 95 8.61 0.27 -13.01
N ASN A 96 7.92 0.93 -12.07
CA ASN A 96 7.45 2.31 -12.18
C ASN A 96 8.13 3.24 -11.15
N GLU A 97 9.30 2.87 -10.61
CA GLU A 97 9.96 3.61 -9.54
C GLU A 97 10.20 5.08 -9.91
N ASP A 98 10.71 5.36 -11.12
CA ASP A 98 10.98 6.72 -11.58
C ASP A 98 9.71 7.57 -11.67
N ILE A 99 8.61 6.98 -12.12
CA ILE A 99 7.31 7.65 -12.23
C ILE A 99 6.80 8.00 -10.84
N ILE A 100 6.85 7.03 -9.92
CA ILE A 100 6.43 7.22 -8.52
C ILE A 100 7.27 8.29 -7.82
N ARG A 101 8.60 8.25 -7.97
CA ARG A 101 9.50 9.28 -7.40
C ARG A 101 9.24 10.66 -7.97
N ASN A 102 8.93 10.77 -9.26
CA ASN A 102 8.56 12.04 -9.86
C ASN A 102 7.21 12.53 -9.34
N GLY A 103 6.24 11.63 -9.16
CA GLY A 103 4.98 11.94 -8.49
C GLY A 103 5.17 12.53 -7.10
N MET A 104 6.00 11.87 -6.28
CA MET A 104 6.30 12.35 -4.93
C MET A 104 6.92 13.76 -4.92
N LYS A 105 7.82 14.07 -5.87
CA LYS A 105 8.46 15.39 -5.97
C LYS A 105 7.50 16.50 -6.41
N LEU A 106 6.43 16.15 -7.13
CA LEU A 106 5.43 17.10 -7.62
C LEU A 106 4.29 17.32 -6.61
N SER A 107 4.18 16.44 -5.60
CA SER A 107 3.19 16.56 -4.54
C SER A 107 3.59 17.60 -3.49
N GLU A 108 2.59 18.24 -2.91
CA GLU A 108 2.78 19.21 -1.83
C GLU A 108 2.71 18.51 -0.47
N PHE A 109 3.77 17.79 -0.10
CA PHE A 109 3.88 17.14 1.20
C PHE A 109 4.47 18.06 2.27
N SER A 110 4.05 17.87 3.52
CA SER A 110 4.89 18.26 4.65
C SER A 110 6.15 17.38 4.71
N ALA A 111 7.20 17.86 5.37
CA ALA A 111 8.43 17.07 5.54
C ALA A 111 8.17 15.72 6.25
N GLU A 112 7.24 15.71 7.22
CA GLU A 112 6.82 14.48 7.91
C GLU A 112 6.17 13.48 6.96
N GLU A 113 5.26 13.94 6.10
CA GLU A 113 4.56 13.10 5.12
C GLU A 113 5.51 12.54 4.06
N GLU A 114 6.41 13.38 3.54
CA GLU A 114 7.43 12.97 2.59
C GLU A 114 8.37 11.91 3.20
N ASP A 115 8.84 12.12 4.42
CA ASP A 115 9.71 11.17 5.11
C ASP A 115 8.99 9.83 5.37
N LEU A 116 7.70 9.87 5.74
CA LEU A 116 6.89 8.67 5.96
C LEU A 116 6.73 7.86 4.66
N ILE A 117 6.35 8.51 3.56
CA ILE A 117 6.15 7.84 2.27
C ILE A 117 7.49 7.27 1.79
N ASN A 118 8.59 8.03 1.89
CA ASN A 118 9.93 7.56 1.54
C ASN A 118 10.35 6.34 2.37
N LEU A 119 10.02 6.32 3.66
CA LEU A 119 10.31 5.19 4.54
C LEU A 119 9.58 3.92 4.09
N TYR A 120 8.28 4.00 3.84
CA TYR A 120 7.49 2.87 3.35
C TYR A 120 7.92 2.42 1.95
N PHE A 121 8.18 3.39 1.06
CA PHE A 121 8.63 3.12 -0.31
C PHE A 121 9.97 2.39 -0.33
N HIS A 122 10.92 2.81 0.51
CA HIS A 122 12.19 2.10 0.68
C HIS A 122 11.98 0.65 1.12
N LEU A 123 11.12 0.42 2.12
CA LEU A 123 10.79 -0.93 2.61
C LEU A 123 10.22 -1.83 1.51
N ILE A 124 9.33 -1.29 0.67
CA ILE A 124 8.78 -2.02 -0.48
C ILE A 124 9.89 -2.40 -1.47
N LEU A 125 10.75 -1.44 -1.85
CA LEU A 125 11.76 -1.67 -2.88
C LEU A 125 12.88 -2.59 -2.42
N SER A 126 13.36 -2.42 -1.18
CA SER A 126 14.42 -3.25 -0.59
C SER A 126 13.95 -4.65 -0.23
N ARG A 127 12.63 -4.82 -0.01
CA ARG A 127 11.98 -6.04 0.51
C ARG A 127 12.50 -6.48 1.89
N LYS A 128 13.23 -5.61 2.60
CA LYS A 128 13.82 -5.90 3.91
C LYS A 128 14.14 -4.61 4.68
N ALA A 129 14.07 -4.68 6.00
CA ALA A 129 14.62 -3.66 6.87
C ALA A 129 16.15 -3.74 6.84
N ASP A 130 16.80 -2.99 5.95
CA ASP A 130 18.25 -2.85 5.91
C ASP A 130 18.75 -1.71 6.81
N ASN A 131 20.07 -1.49 6.81
CA ASN A 131 20.68 -0.44 7.64
C ASN A 131 20.18 0.96 7.22
N GLU A 132 19.93 1.18 5.94
CA GLU A 132 19.41 2.44 5.44
C GLU A 132 17.97 2.66 5.94
N TYR A 133 17.11 1.65 5.83
CA TYR A 133 15.76 1.67 6.39
C TYR A 133 15.78 1.96 7.89
N THR A 134 16.62 1.25 8.63
CA THR A 134 16.74 1.39 10.09
C THR A 134 17.15 2.80 10.48
N GLN A 135 18.07 3.39 9.71
CA GLN A 135 18.50 4.77 9.93
C GLN A 135 17.36 5.76 9.62
N LYS A 136 16.68 5.62 8.47
CA LYS A 136 15.51 6.46 8.12
C LYS A 136 14.39 6.37 9.17
N LEU A 137 14.10 5.17 9.66
CA LEU A 137 13.09 4.95 10.71
C LEU A 137 13.48 5.63 12.02
N LYS A 138 14.77 5.57 12.40
CA LYS A 138 15.29 6.25 13.58
C LYS A 138 15.19 7.76 13.42
N ASP A 139 15.59 8.29 12.28
CA ASP A 139 15.55 9.72 11.98
C ASP A 139 14.10 10.23 12.00
N PHE A 140 13.16 9.49 11.41
CA PHE A 140 11.73 9.79 11.47
C PHE A 140 11.24 9.93 12.92
N LYS A 141 11.54 8.95 13.78
CA LYS A 141 11.13 8.96 15.20
C LYS A 141 11.76 10.11 15.99
N GLN A 142 12.98 10.51 15.65
CA GLN A 142 13.68 11.62 16.30
C GLN A 142 13.15 12.98 15.86
N ASN A 143 12.87 13.14 14.57
CA ASN A 143 12.38 14.39 13.98
C ASN A 143 10.89 14.62 14.30
N TYR A 144 10.10 13.54 14.41
CA TYR A 144 8.64 13.61 14.59
C TYR A 144 8.16 12.81 15.82
N PRO A 145 8.60 13.15 17.05
CA PRO A 145 8.28 12.41 18.27
C PRO A 145 6.82 12.53 18.72
N HIS A 146 5.99 13.32 18.03
CA HIS A 146 4.54 13.45 18.24
C HIS A 146 3.75 13.28 16.93
N SER A 147 4.32 12.52 15.99
CA SER A 147 3.69 12.23 14.70
C SER A 147 2.29 11.62 14.86
N LYS A 148 1.35 12.04 14.01
CA LYS A 148 0.02 11.39 13.89
C LYS A 148 0.11 9.97 13.32
N TYR A 149 1.26 9.59 12.78
CA TYR A 149 1.54 8.28 12.18
C TYR A 149 2.22 7.30 13.15
N GLN A 150 2.32 7.63 14.43
CA GLN A 150 3.09 6.83 15.39
C GLN A 150 2.67 5.36 15.46
N GLU A 151 1.38 5.09 15.39
CA GLU A 151 0.84 3.73 15.47
C GLU A 151 1.19 2.91 14.24
N PHE A 152 1.08 3.50 13.05
CA PHE A 152 1.57 2.90 11.82
C PHE A 152 3.09 2.64 11.88
N VAL A 153 3.86 3.63 12.32
CA VAL A 153 5.32 3.49 12.43
C VAL A 153 5.72 2.41 13.43
N ARG A 154 4.97 2.27 14.53
CA ARG A 154 5.29 1.34 15.62
C ARG A 154 4.80 -0.09 15.35
N ASN A 155 3.59 -0.24 14.84
CA ASN A 155 2.93 -1.55 14.78
C ASN A 155 2.98 -2.16 13.37
N TYR A 156 3.24 -1.35 12.34
CA TYR A 156 3.30 -1.82 10.95
C TYR A 156 4.70 -1.76 10.37
N LEU A 157 5.35 -0.59 10.43
CA LEU A 157 6.66 -0.39 9.79
C LEU A 157 7.82 -1.03 10.57
N LEU A 158 7.70 -1.21 11.89
CA LEU A 158 8.80 -1.79 12.67
C LEU A 158 9.13 -3.24 12.26
N GLY A 159 8.17 -3.97 11.68
CA GLY A 159 8.31 -5.37 11.27
C GLY A 159 8.62 -6.28 12.45
N ASP A 160 7.70 -7.18 12.78
CA ASP A 160 8.08 -8.40 13.51
C ASP A 160 8.86 -9.37 12.60
#